data_AF-A0A183V530-F1
#
_entry.id   AF-A0A183V530-F1
#
_cell.length_a   1.000
_cell.length_b   1.000
_cell.length_c   1.000
_cell.angle_alpha   90.00
_cell.angle_beta   90.00
_cell.angle_gamma   90.00
#
_symmetry.space_group_name_H-M   'P 1'
#
loop_
_entity.id
_entity.type
_entity.pdbx_description
1 polymer ?
#
loop_
_entity_poly.entity_id
_entity_poly.type
_entity_poly.pdbx_seq_one_letter_code
_entity_poly.pdbx_strand_id
1 'polypeptide(L)'
;MYTPVLNANEKARELVDIVRQQTDAPINVCIETVSVMLGALLTDLPAEQGLRSIRNALAQDEIVDVDNCYDAHLLQALITELTDNIEDKEQRAVLARVSFWKMPQKAHYNRST
;
A
#
# COMPACT_ATOMS: atom_id res chain seq x y z
N MET A 1 7.08 -35.61 11.06
CA MET A 1 6.33 -34.33 11.11
C MET A 1 7.32 -33.26 10.69
N TYR A 2 7.07 -32.52 9.60
CA TYR A 2 7.93 -31.38 9.24
C TYR A 2 7.60 -30.23 10.18
N THR A 3 8.49 -29.93 11.11
CA THR A 3 8.44 -28.70 11.88
C THR A 3 8.70 -27.54 10.91
N PRO A 4 7.80 -26.54 10.81
CA PRO A 4 8.05 -25.39 9.97
C PRO A 4 9.31 -24.69 10.45
N VAL A 5 10.25 -24.48 9.53
CA VAL A 5 11.49 -23.75 9.80
C VAL A 5 11.13 -22.27 9.84
N LEU A 6 11.35 -21.62 10.99
CA LEU A 6 11.16 -20.18 11.13
C LEU A 6 12.12 -19.44 10.20
N ASN A 7 11.59 -18.73 9.21
CA ASN A 7 12.37 -17.77 8.43
C ASN A 7 12.41 -16.44 9.19
N ALA A 8 13.49 -16.21 9.94
CA ALA A 8 13.63 -15.04 10.80
C ALA A 8 13.60 -13.72 10.02
N ASN A 9 14.16 -13.71 8.80
CA ASN A 9 14.16 -12.53 7.95
C ASN A 9 12.73 -12.17 7.53
N GLU A 10 12.00 -13.14 6.95
CA GLU A 10 10.61 -12.97 6.54
C GLU A 10 9.72 -12.49 7.70
N LYS A 11 9.86 -13.09 8.89
CA LYS A 11 9.11 -12.65 10.07
C LYS A 11 9.49 -11.26 10.56
N ALA A 12 10.77 -10.88 10.47
CA ALA A 12 11.16 -9.52 10.79
C ALA A 12 10.53 -8.51 9.81
N ARG A 13 10.47 -8.84 8.51
CA ARG A 13 9.78 -8.00 7.50
C ARG A 13 8.30 -7.86 7.80
N GLU A 14 7.60 -8.99 8.03
CA GLU A 14 6.17 -9.00 8.34
C GLU A 14 5.84 -8.15 9.57
N LEU A 15 6.64 -8.24 10.64
CA LEU A 15 6.41 -7.44 11.85
C LEU A 15 6.57 -5.95 11.59
N VAL A 16 7.59 -5.55 10.83
CA VAL A 16 7.80 -4.14 10.45
C VAL A 16 6.65 -3.64 9.59
N ASP A 17 6.20 -4.45 8.63
CA ASP A 17 5.11 -4.11 7.73
C ASP A 17 3.77 -3.97 8.45
N ILE A 18 3.50 -4.84 9.44
CA ILE A 18 2.34 -4.73 10.34
C ILE A 18 2.40 -3.40 11.10
N VAL A 19 3.53 -3.05 11.70
CA VAL A 19 3.65 -1.78 12.44
C VAL A 19 3.45 -0.59 11.50
N ARG A 20 4.02 -0.62 10.29
CA ARG A 20 3.83 0.39 9.25
C ARG A 20 2.34 0.56 8.91
N GLN A 21 1.65 -0.53 8.60
CA GLN A 21 0.23 -0.54 8.28
C GLN A 21 -0.64 0.02 9.42
N GLN A 22 -0.33 -0.28 10.67
CA GLN A 22 -1.16 0.11 11.82
C GLN A 22 -0.91 1.55 12.29
N THR A 23 0.27 2.11 12.01
CA THR A 23 0.70 3.40 12.62
C THR A 23 0.95 4.49 11.60
N ASP A 24 1.15 4.13 10.33
CA ASP A 24 1.63 5.04 9.28
C ASP A 24 2.91 5.80 9.69
N ALA A 25 3.73 5.22 10.57
CA ALA A 25 5.01 5.80 10.98
C ALA A 25 6.11 5.59 9.91
N PRO A 26 7.17 6.40 9.90
CA PRO A 26 8.34 6.19 9.05
C PRO A 26 9.01 4.83 9.31
N ILE A 27 9.55 4.21 8.26
CA ILE A 27 10.08 2.84 8.32
C ILE A 27 11.15 2.62 9.40
N ASN A 28 12.04 3.59 9.61
CA ASN A 28 13.06 3.53 10.64
C ASN A 28 12.45 3.47 12.05
N VAL A 29 11.35 4.19 12.28
CA VAL A 29 10.60 4.17 13.54
C VAL A 29 9.89 2.81 13.70
N CYS A 30 9.34 2.24 12.62
CA CYS A 30 8.74 0.90 12.66
C CYS A 30 9.77 -0.16 13.05
N ILE A 31 10.95 -0.15 12.42
CA ILE A 31 12.06 -1.08 12.74
C ILE A 31 12.49 -0.94 14.20
N GLU A 32 12.69 0.30 14.67
CA GLU A 32 13.04 0.58 16.07
C GLU A 32 11.97 0.07 17.03
N THR A 33 10.69 0.30 16.71
CA THR A 33 9.55 -0.15 17.51
C THR A 33 9.54 -1.67 17.65
N VAL A 34 9.68 -2.41 16.56
CA VAL A 34 9.74 -3.88 16.60
C VAL A 34 10.96 -4.36 17.39
N SER A 35 12.12 -3.71 17.21
CA SER A 35 13.34 -4.03 17.95
C SER A 35 13.17 -3.88 19.47
N VAL A 36 12.53 -2.78 19.91
CA VAL A 36 12.21 -2.52 21.31
C VAL A 36 11.24 -3.57 21.86
N MET A 37 10.17 -3.87 21.13
CA MET A 37 9.19 -4.89 21.54
C MET A 37 9.83 -6.27 21.70
N LEU A 38 10.64 -6.71 20.73
CA LEU A 38 11.37 -7.97 20.83
C LEU A 38 12.42 -7.95 21.94
N GLY A 39 13.07 -6.81 22.18
CA GLY A 39 13.98 -6.62 23.31
C GLY A 39 13.30 -6.81 24.67
N ALA A 40 12.11 -6.22 24.84
CA ALA A 40 11.31 -6.40 26.04
C ALA A 40 10.90 -7.87 26.22
N LEU A 41 10.36 -8.51 25.17
CA LEU A 41 9.97 -9.91 25.21
C LEU A 41 11.14 -10.84 25.53
N LEU A 42 12.33 -10.58 24.99
CA LEU A 42 13.55 -11.36 25.27
C LEU A 42 14.10 -11.18 26.69
N THR A 43 13.65 -10.13 27.40
CA THR A 43 13.99 -9.94 28.82
C THR A 43 13.21 -10.92 29.68
N ASP A 44 11.92 -11.10 29.37
CA ASP A 44 11.04 -12.05 30.06
C ASP A 44 11.25 -13.50 29.58
N LEU A 45 11.59 -13.64 28.29
CA LEU A 45 11.86 -14.89 27.61
C LEU A 45 13.29 -14.87 27.01
N PRO A 46 14.34 -14.94 27.86
CA PRO A 46 15.65 -15.42 27.40
C PRO A 46 15.45 -16.88 26.95
N ALA A 47 16.44 -17.70 26.65
CA ALA A 47 16.24 -19.04 26.02
C ALA A 47 15.44 -19.11 24.69
N GLU A 48 14.50 -18.20 24.37
CA GLU A 48 13.68 -18.26 23.15
C GLU A 48 14.48 -17.83 21.92
N GLN A 49 15.05 -18.82 21.24
CA GLN A 49 15.98 -18.60 20.15
C GLN A 49 15.29 -18.04 18.90
N GLY A 50 14.00 -18.31 18.70
CA GLY A 50 13.23 -17.75 17.59
C GLY A 50 13.17 -16.22 17.66
N LEU A 51 12.82 -15.68 18.82
CA LEU A 51 12.75 -14.23 19.04
C LEU A 51 14.11 -13.53 18.87
N ARG A 52 15.20 -14.16 19.33
CA ARG A 52 16.56 -13.63 19.11
C ARG A 52 16.91 -13.58 17.63
N SER A 53 16.57 -14.64 16.90
CA SER A 53 16.85 -14.72 15.46
C SER A 53 16.12 -13.62 14.70
N ILE A 54 14.84 -13.40 15.02
CA ILE A 54 14.04 -12.32 14.41
C ILE A 54 14.64 -10.94 14.76
N ARG A 55 14.98 -10.70 16.04
CA ARG A 55 15.57 -9.43 16.45
C ARG A 55 16.91 -9.16 15.75
N ASN A 56 17.73 -10.18 15.56
CA ASN A 56 19.00 -10.05 14.86
C ASN A 56 18.80 -9.81 13.35
N ALA A 57 17.74 -10.36 12.76
CA ALA A 57 17.38 -10.07 11.38
C ALA A 57 16.98 -8.60 11.18
N LEU A 58 16.43 -7.92 12.20
CA LEU A 58 16.12 -6.49 12.14
C LEU A 58 17.34 -5.59 11.91
N ALA A 59 18.55 -6.06 12.24
CA ALA A 59 19.77 -5.29 12.09
C ALA A 59 20.39 -5.37 10.68
N GLN A 60 19.78 -6.12 9.76
CA GLN A 60 20.25 -6.24 8.37
C GLN A 60 19.72 -5.08 7.53
N ASP A 61 20.53 -4.59 6.59
CA ASP A 61 20.19 -3.43 5.75
C ASP A 61 18.99 -3.68 4.81
N GLU A 62 18.68 -4.94 4.45
CA GLU A 62 17.62 -5.33 3.50
C GLU A 62 16.37 -5.90 4.18
N ILE A 63 15.84 -5.16 5.15
CA ILE A 63 14.64 -5.61 5.86
C ILE A 63 13.34 -5.36 5.10
N VAL A 64 13.30 -4.33 4.24
CA VAL A 64 12.08 -4.00 3.50
C VAL A 64 12.10 -4.75 2.17
N ASP A 65 11.08 -5.56 1.95
CA ASP A 65 10.77 -6.11 0.63
C ASP A 65 9.92 -5.09 -0.13
N VAL A 66 10.57 -4.26 -0.95
CA VAL A 66 9.93 -3.13 -1.64
C VAL A 66 8.85 -3.60 -2.62
N ASP A 67 8.96 -4.81 -3.15
CA ASP A 67 8.00 -5.36 -4.10
C ASP A 67 6.76 -5.96 -3.39
N ASN A 68 6.90 -6.31 -2.11
CA ASN A 68 5.85 -6.98 -1.34
C ASN A 68 5.77 -6.43 0.09
N CYS A 69 5.47 -5.13 0.20
CA CYS A 69 5.16 -4.45 1.47
C CYS A 69 3.84 -3.68 1.40
N TYR A 70 3.35 -3.25 2.55
CA TYR A 70 2.12 -2.46 2.69
C TYR A 70 2.12 -1.22 1.78
N ASP A 71 3.23 -0.46 1.76
CA ASP A 71 3.32 0.76 0.96
C ASP A 71 3.23 0.45 -0.55
N ALA A 72 3.78 -0.68 -1.02
CA ALA A 72 3.66 -1.12 -2.41
C ALA A 72 2.20 -1.47 -2.77
N HIS A 73 1.52 -2.22 -1.92
CA HIS A 73 0.11 -2.56 -2.11
C HIS A 73 -0.80 -1.32 -2.08
N LEU A 74 -0.51 -0.37 -1.19
CA LEU A 74 -1.21 0.91 -1.11
C LEU A 74 -1.01 1.74 -2.38
N LEU A 75 0.24 1.88 -2.84
CA LEU A 75 0.56 2.60 -4.08
C LEU A 75 -0.14 1.97 -5.28
N GLN A 76 -0.15 0.64 -5.37
CA GLN A 76 -0.84 -0.07 -6.45
C GLN A 76 -2.34 0.21 -6.44
N ALA A 77 -2.98 0.20 -5.27
CA ALA A 77 -4.40 0.54 -5.14
C ALA A 77 -4.68 1.99 -5.57
N LEU A 78 -3.84 2.94 -5.14
CA LEU A 78 -3.97 4.36 -5.53
C LEU A 78 -3.78 4.56 -7.04
N ILE A 79 -2.82 3.87 -7.66
CA ILE A 79 -2.60 3.94 -9.11
C ILE A 79 -3.83 3.44 -9.85
N THR A 80 -4.41 2.31 -9.43
CA THR A 80 -5.64 1.77 -10.03
C THR A 80 -6.80 2.76 -9.89
N GLU A 81 -7.04 3.28 -8.68
CA GLU A 81 -8.11 4.25 -8.45
C GLU A 81 -7.93 5.54 -9.28
N LEU A 82 -6.71 6.05 -9.39
CA LEU A 82 -6.42 7.23 -10.20
C LEU A 82 -6.62 6.97 -11.68
N THR A 83 -6.21 5.80 -12.17
CA THR A 83 -6.37 5.39 -13.57
C THR A 83 -7.85 5.32 -13.93
N ASP A 84 -8.64 4.62 -13.13
CA ASP A 84 -10.09 4.50 -13.32
C ASP A 84 -10.75 5.89 -13.34
N ASN A 85 -10.37 6.77 -12.41
CA ASN A 85 -10.89 8.14 -12.35
C ASN A 85 -10.52 9.00 -13.58
N ILE A 86 -9.33 8.80 -14.14
CA ILE A 86 -8.90 9.50 -15.36
C ILE A 86 -9.73 9.01 -16.55
N GLU A 87 -9.87 7.70 -16.71
CA GLU A 87 -10.66 7.10 -17.79
C GLU A 87 -12.12 7.54 -17.72
N ASP A 88 -12.72 7.54 -16.52
CA ASP A 88 -14.08 8.03 -16.29
C ASP A 88 -14.26 9.49 -16.72
N LYS A 89 -13.30 10.35 -16.38
CA LYS A 89 -13.32 11.77 -16.75
C LYS A 89 -13.19 11.95 -18.26
N GLU A 90 -12.32 11.20 -18.91
CA GLU A 90 -12.15 11.24 -20.36
C GLU A 90 -13.42 10.78 -21.08
N GLN A 91 -14.04 9.68 -20.64
CA GLN A 91 -15.29 9.19 -21.20
C GLN A 91 -16.42 10.22 -21.05
N ARG A 92 -16.56 10.85 -19.88
CA ARG A 92 -17.54 11.93 -19.65
C ARG A 92 -17.29 13.14 -20.54
N ALA A 93 -16.03 13.52 -20.75
CA ALA A 93 -15.67 14.62 -21.65
C ALA A 93 -16.06 14.31 -23.11
N VAL A 94 -15.83 13.08 -23.58
CA VAL A 94 -16.25 12.62 -24.91
C VAL A 94 -17.78 12.63 -25.04
N LEU A 95 -18.49 12.07 -24.06
CA LEU A 95 -19.96 12.06 -24.04
C LEU A 95 -20.54 13.48 -24.04
N ALA A 96 -19.99 14.40 -23.26
CA ALA A 96 -20.39 15.81 -23.25
C ALA A 96 -20.21 16.46 -24.63
N ARG A 97 -19.07 16.21 -25.30
CA ARG A 97 -18.83 16.70 -26.67
C ARG A 97 -19.86 16.14 -27.65
N VAL A 98 -20.09 14.83 -27.67
CA VAL A 98 -21.07 14.20 -28.58
C VAL A 98 -22.49 14.73 -28.33
N SER A 99 -22.85 14.97 -27.08
CA SER A 99 -24.15 15.50 -26.69
C SER A 99 -24.36 16.95 -27.16
N PHE A 100 -23.29 17.76 -27.13
CA PHE A 100 -23.29 19.12 -27.67
C PHE A 100 -23.56 19.13 -29.20
N TRP A 101 -22.95 18.21 -29.95
CA TRP A 101 -23.19 18.09 -31.40
C TRP A 101 -24.56 17.52 -31.78
N LYS A 102 -25.25 16.84 -30.84
CA LYS A 102 -26.61 16.30 -31.04
C LYS A 102 -27.72 17.28 -30.65
N MET A 103 -27.40 18.48 -30.16
CA MET A 103 -28.43 19.49 -29.90
C MET A 103 -29.03 19.98 -31.22
N PRO A 104 -30.36 19.88 -31.43
CA PRO A 104 -30.98 20.42 -32.62
C PRO A 104 -30.83 21.95 -32.61
N GLN A 105 -30.14 22.50 -33.61
CA GLN A 105 -30.24 23.93 -33.93
C GLN A 105 -31.71 24.23 -34.22
N LYS A 106 -32.44 24.78 -33.24
CA LYS A 106 -33.72 25.43 -33.53
C LYS A 106 -33.42 26.64 -34.41
N ALA A 107 -33.42 26.42 -35.72
CA ALA A 107 -33.46 27.47 -36.70
C ALA A 107 -34.78 28.23 -36.50
N HIS A 108 -34.72 29.39 -35.86
CA HIS A 108 -35.78 30.38 -35.89
C HIS A 108 -35.90 30.90 -37.34
N TYR A 109 -36.67 30.18 -38.15
CA TYR A 109 -37.07 30.64 -39.46
C TYR A 109 -38.29 31.55 -39.29
N ASN A 110 -38.05 32.83 -39.03
CA ASN A 110 -39.05 33.87 -39.23
C ASN A 110 -39.33 33.98 -40.73
N ARG A 111 -40.48 33.50 -41.18
CA ARG A 111 -41.06 33.95 -42.46
C ARG A 111 -42.16 34.95 -42.18
N SER A 112 -41.80 36.21 -42.35
CA SER A 112 -42.73 37.31 -42.59
C SER A 112 -43.44 37.11 -43.93
N THR A 113 -44.66 37.64 -43.99
CA THR A 113 -45.61 37.81 -45.11
C THR A 113 -46.32 36.58 -45.64
#